data_AF-A0A1A8J9N5-F1
#
_entry.id   AF-A0A1A8J9N5-F1
#
_cell.length_a   1.000
_cell.length_b   1.000
_cell.length_c   1.000
_cell.angle_alpha   90.00
_cell.angle_beta   90.00
_cell.angle_gamma   90.00
#
_symmetry.space_group_name_H-M   'P 1'
#
loop_
_entity.id
_entity.type
_entity.pdbx_description
1 polymer ?
#
loop_
_entity_poly.entity_id
_entity_poly.type
_entity_poly.pdbx_seq_one_letter_code
_entity_poly.pdbx_strand_id
1 'polypeptide(L)'
;RIQLTFVTLALEEDFDIVSVYDGQPSPGNLKMRLSGFMLPSPIVSTGSILALWFTTDFAVSAQGFKAVYEVLPSHTCGTPGLIPNGVIHG
;
A
#
# COMPACT_ATOMS: atom_id res chain seq x y z
N ARG A 1 8.17 6.05 -2.12
CA ARG A 1 7.40 4.79 -2.26
C ARG A 1 6.76 4.46 -0.91
N ILE A 2 5.76 3.61 -0.85
CA ILE A 2 5.05 3.24 0.38
C ILE A 2 5.20 1.74 0.60
N GLN A 3 5.55 1.32 1.81
CA GLN A 3 5.45 -0.06 2.26
C GLN A 3 4.23 -0.19 3.16
N LEU A 4 3.38 -1.18 2.92
CA LEU A 4 2.20 -1.51 3.72
C LEU A 4 2.38 -2.90 4.33
N THR A 5 2.20 -3.01 5.65
CA THR A 5 2.28 -4.27 6.38
C THR A 5 1.01 -4.47 7.19
N PHE A 6 0.34 -5.60 7.00
CA PHE A 6 -0.80 -5.99 7.82
C PHE A 6 -0.29 -6.56 9.15
N VAL A 7 -0.79 -6.01 10.25
CA VAL A 7 -0.51 -6.45 11.63
C VAL A 7 -1.55 -7.49 12.07
N THR A 8 -2.81 -7.29 11.69
CA THR A 8 -3.91 -8.23 11.91
C THR A 8 -4.80 -8.29 10.67
N LEU A 9 -5.36 -9.46 10.39
CA LEU A 9 -6.35 -9.70 9.36
C LEU A 9 -7.31 -10.79 9.87
N ALA A 10 -8.58 -10.46 9.95
CA ALA A 10 -9.66 -11.38 10.30
C ALA A 10 -10.92 -10.88 9.62
N LEU A 11 -11.20 -11.42 8.44
CA LEU A 11 -12.32 -11.08 7.57
C LEU A 11 -13.15 -12.34 7.31
N GLU A 12 -14.43 -12.19 6.94
CA GLU A 12 -15.18 -13.30 6.38
C GLU A 12 -14.49 -13.81 5.09
N GLU A 13 -14.24 -15.12 5.02
CA GLU A 13 -13.53 -15.71 3.89
C GLU A 13 -14.37 -15.61 2.62
N ASP A 14 -13.77 -15.08 1.55
CA ASP A 14 -14.38 -14.85 0.23
C ASP A 14 -15.51 -13.80 0.12
N PHE A 15 -16.03 -13.27 1.23
CA PHE A 15 -17.11 -12.26 1.23
C PHE A 15 -16.59 -10.86 1.61
N ASP A 16 -15.81 -10.76 2.68
CA ASP A 16 -15.15 -9.53 3.11
C ASP A 16 -13.76 -9.43 2.49
N ILE A 17 -13.55 -8.45 1.62
CA ILE A 17 -12.33 -8.36 0.81
C ILE A 17 -11.67 -7.00 0.96
N VAL A 18 -10.40 -6.99 1.34
CA VAL A 18 -9.50 -5.83 1.19
C VAL A 18 -8.74 -5.97 -0.14
N SER A 19 -9.03 -5.08 -1.09
CA SER A 19 -8.30 -4.94 -2.34
C SER A 19 -7.23 -3.86 -2.23
N VAL A 20 -5.99 -4.16 -2.61
CA VAL A 20 -4.85 -3.24 -2.56
C VAL A 20 -4.41 -2.88 -3.98
N TYR A 21 -4.34 -1.58 -4.28
CA TYR A 21 -3.98 -1.05 -5.61
C TYR A 21 -2.69 -0.23 -5.57
N ASP A 22 -1.88 -0.37 -6.62
CA ASP A 22 -0.63 0.40 -6.83
C ASP A 22 -0.92 1.72 -7.53
N GLY A 23 -1.45 2.69 -6.78
CA GLY A 23 -1.92 3.97 -7.30
C GLY A 23 -3.42 4.18 -7.06
N GLN A 24 -4.04 5.03 -7.89
CA GLN A 24 -5.49 5.20 -7.89
C GLN A 24 -6.19 3.89 -8.31
N PRO A 25 -7.31 3.49 -7.68
CA PRO A 25 -7.98 2.22 -7.99
C PRO A 25 -8.31 2.08 -9.47
N SER A 26 -7.75 1.06 -10.11
CA SER A 26 -8.05 0.68 -11.49
C SER A 26 -7.88 -0.83 -11.69
N PRO A 27 -8.51 -1.45 -12.69
CA PRO A 27 -8.32 -2.88 -12.94
C PRO A 27 -6.86 -3.27 -13.22
N GLY A 28 -6.08 -2.38 -13.83
CA GLY A 28 -4.71 -2.66 -14.26
C GLY A 28 -3.64 -2.58 -13.17
N ASN A 29 -3.97 -2.07 -11.98
CA ASN A 29 -3.01 -1.89 -10.89
C ASN A 29 -3.44 -2.55 -9.58
N LEU A 30 -4.36 -3.52 -9.63
CA LEU A 30 -4.66 -4.37 -8.49
C LEU A 30 -3.43 -5.22 -8.14
N LYS A 31 -2.90 -5.05 -6.92
CA LYS A 31 -1.77 -5.84 -6.42
C LYS A 31 -2.22 -7.11 -5.72
N MET A 32 -3.28 -7.02 -4.91
CA MET A 32 -3.66 -8.10 -4.01
C MET A 32 -5.13 -7.99 -3.58
N ARG A 33 -5.75 -9.14 -3.31
CA ARG A 33 -7.02 -9.26 -2.59
C ARG A 33 -6.80 -10.12 -1.36
N LEU A 34 -7.37 -9.71 -0.24
CA LEU A 34 -7.19 -10.33 1.07
C LEU A 34 -8.55 -10.60 1.70
N SER A 35 -8.74 -11.81 2.21
CA SER A 35 -9.88 -12.29 2.97
C SER A 35 -9.40 -13.29 4.03
N GLY A 36 -10.28 -13.74 4.93
CA GLY A 36 -9.93 -14.71 5.96
C GLY A 36 -8.90 -14.17 6.98
N PHE A 37 -7.96 -15.03 7.37
CA PHE A 37 -7.04 -14.79 8.50
C PHE A 37 -5.55 -14.78 8.12
N MET A 38 -5.22 -15.06 6.86
CA MET A 38 -3.83 -15.19 6.43
C MET A 38 -3.19 -13.83 6.16
N LEU A 39 -2.18 -13.48 6.94
CA LEU A 39 -1.41 -12.25 6.73
C LEU A 39 -0.56 -12.35 5.45
N PRO A 40 -0.61 -11.35 4.54
CA PRO A 40 0.28 -11.31 3.39
C PRO A 40 1.68 -10.83 3.76
N SER A 41 2.65 -11.07 2.87
CA SER A 41 3.94 -10.38 2.91
C SER A 41 3.77 -8.87 2.75
N PRO A 42 4.72 -8.05 3.25
CA PRO A 42 4.69 -6.60 3.05
C PRO A 42 4.53 -6.20 1.58
N ILE A 43 3.64 -5.25 1.32
CA ILE A 43 3.30 -4.77 -0.02
C ILE A 43 4.02 -3.44 -0.25
N VAL A 44 4.83 -3.35 -1.30
CA VAL A 44 5.53 -2.11 -1.65
C VAL A 44 4.92 -1.49 -2.90
N SER A 45 4.56 -0.21 -2.86
CA SER A 45 4.08 0.55 -4.01
C SER A 45 5.22 0.86 -4.99
N THR A 46 4.89 0.97 -6.27
CA THR A 46 5.80 1.49 -7.30
C THR A 46 5.91 3.01 -7.21
N GLY A 47 4.81 3.70 -6.89
CA GLY A 47 4.73 5.15 -6.78
C GLY A 47 4.60 5.69 -5.35
N SER A 48 4.11 6.92 -5.21
CA SER A 48 3.79 7.56 -3.93
C SER A 48 2.34 7.35 -3.48
N ILE A 49 1.56 6.55 -4.21
CA ILE A 49 0.14 6.30 -3.93
C ILE A 49 -0.05 4.79 -3.82
N LEU A 50 -0.75 4.36 -2.77
CA LEU A 50 -1.26 3.02 -2.57
C LEU A 50 -2.71 3.17 -2.07
N ALA A 51 -3.66 2.51 -2.71
CA ALA A 51 -5.07 2.60 -2.32
C ALA A 51 -5.58 1.26 -1.75
N LEU A 52 -6.33 1.33 -0.66
CA LEU A 52 -7.04 0.19 -0.09
C LEU A 52 -8.53 0.38 -0.33
N TRP A 53 -9.20 -0.66 -0.82
CA TRP A 53 -10.64 -0.71 -0.99
C TRP A 53 -11.20 -1.88 -0.19
N PHE A 54 -12.01 -1.60 0.82
CA PHE A 54 -12.64 -2.62 1.64
C PHE A 54 -14.10 -2.80 1.21
N THR A 55 -14.44 -4.00 0.80
CA THR A 55 -15.79 -4.41 0.39
C THR A 55 -16.28 -5.47 1.35
N THR A 56 -17.50 -5.32 1.86
CA THR A 56 -18.16 -6.21 2.82
C THR A 56 -19.61 -6.43 2.39
N ASP A 57 -20.25 -7.48 2.91
CA ASP A 57 -21.67 -7.74 2.68
C ASP A 57 -22.51 -7.46 3.95
N PHE A 58 -23.71 -8.05 4.05
CA PHE A 58 -24.59 -7.84 5.20
C PHE A 58 -24.46 -8.93 6.27
N ALA A 59 -23.64 -9.94 6.03
CA ALA A 59 -23.50 -11.14 6.84
C ALA A 59 -22.19 -11.13 7.66
N VAL A 60 -22.01 -12.19 8.44
CA VAL A 60 -20.87 -12.53 9.32
C VAL A 60 -19.74 -11.49 9.40
N SER A 61 -19.69 -10.74 10.50
CA SER A 61 -18.58 -9.81 10.73
C SER A 61 -17.47 -10.44 11.58
N ALA A 62 -16.23 -10.28 11.16
CA ALA A 62 -15.03 -10.64 11.92
C ALA A 62 -14.33 -9.41 12.53
N GLN A 63 -13.15 -9.59 13.14
CA GLN A 63 -12.46 -8.53 13.89
C GLN A 63 -11.92 -7.38 13.00
N GLY A 64 -11.85 -7.58 11.68
CA GLY A 64 -11.36 -6.62 10.72
C GLY A 64 -9.85 -6.72 10.47
N PHE A 65 -9.22 -5.62 10.07
CA PHE A 65 -7.79 -5.58 9.78
C PHE A 65 -7.11 -4.36 10.40
N LYS A 66 -5.82 -4.51 10.67
CA LYS A 66 -4.92 -3.41 11.04
C LYS A 66 -3.72 -3.45 10.12
N ALA A 67 -3.39 -2.33 9.50
CA ALA A 67 -2.19 -2.19 8.70
C ALA A 67 -1.39 -0.95 9.11
N VAL A 68 -0.08 -1.03 8.93
CA VAL A 68 0.87 0.06 9.14
C VAL A 68 1.49 0.39 7.79
N TYR A 69 1.65 1.68 7.50
CA TYR A 69 2.33 2.14 6.30
C TYR A 69 3.57 2.95 6.66
N GLU A 70 4.60 2.83 5.84
CA GLU A 70 5.85 3.58 5.97
C GLU A 70 6.27 4.14 4.61
N VAL A 71 6.86 5.33 4.62
CA VAL A 71 7.43 5.92 3.41
C VAL A 71 8.84 5.34 3.23
N LEU A 72 9.02 4.59 2.15
CA LEU A 72 10.34 4.14 1.73
C LEU A 72 11.08 5.30 1.06
N PRO A 73 12.30 5.65 1.53
CA PRO A 73 13.13 6.67 0.92
C PRO A 73 13.37 6.36 -0.55
N SER A 74 13.14 7.35 -1.42
CA SER A 74 13.70 7.36 -2.76
C SER A 74 15.02 8.11 -2.68
N HIS A 75 16.15 7.39 -2.68
CA HIS A 75 17.49 7.99 -2.69
C HIS A 75 17.84 8.71 -4.01
N THR A 76 16.87 8.87 -4.91
CA THR A 76 17.03 9.60 -6.17
C THR A 76 16.62 11.05 -5.96
N CYS A 77 17.31 11.78 -5.08
CA CYS A 77 17.45 13.20 -5.32
C CYS A 77 18.40 13.29 -6.51
N GLY A 78 17.87 13.56 -7.70
CA GLY A 78 18.73 13.71 -8.88
C GLY A 78 19.79 14.75 -8.60
N THR A 79 21.01 14.53 -9.09
CA THR A 79 22.05 15.58 -9.06
C THR A 79 21.44 16.85 -9.64
N PRO A 80 21.51 18.02 -8.98
CA PRO A 80 20.85 19.26 -9.43
C PRO A 80 21.29 19.79 -10.80
N GLY A 81 22.13 19.04 -11.54
CA GLY A 81 22.85 19.52 -12.71
C GLY A 81 23.95 20.51 -12.33
N LEU A 82 24.53 21.14 -13.36
CA LEU A 82 25.41 22.31 -13.16
C LEU A 82 24.54 23.48 -12.69
N ILE A 83 24.88 24.05 -11.55
CA ILE A 83 24.25 25.26 -11.01
C ILE A 83 25.23 26.42 -11.23
N PRO A 84 25.12 27.23 -12.30
CA PRO A 84 26.00 28.37 -12.47
C PRO A 84 25.75 29.36 -11.32
N ASN A 85 26.74 29.48 -10.43
CA ASN A 85 26.71 30.27 -9.19
C ASN A 85 25.91 29.69 -8.00
N GLY A 86 25.67 28.37 -7.96
CA GLY A 86 25.07 27.69 -6.81
C GLY A 86 26.10 26.96 -5.94
N VAL A 87 25.82 26.83 -4.64
CA VAL A 87 26.55 25.93 -3.72
C VAL A 87 25.63 24.75 -3.40
N ILE A 88 26.12 23.52 -3.59
CA ILE A 88 25.40 22.30 -3.20
C ILE A 88 25.81 21.99 -1.76
N HIS A 89 24.86 22.03 -0.83
CA HIS A 89 25.03 21.51 0.52
C HIS A 89 24.38 20.12 0.58
N GLY A 90 25.20 19.11 0.91
CA GLY A 90 24.77 17.74 1.21
C GLY A 90 24.84 17.46 2.70
#